data_AF-A0AAN0XVB0-F1
#
_entry.id   AF-A0AAN0XVB0-F1
#
_cell.length_a   1.000
_cell.length_b   1.000
_cell.length_c   1.000
_cell.angle_alpha   90.00
_cell.angle_beta   90.00
_cell.angle_gamma   90.00
#
_symmetry.space_group_name_H-M   'P 1'
#
loop_
_entity.id
_entity.type
_entity.pdbx_description
1 polymer ?
#
loop_
_entity_poly.entity_id
_entity_poly.type
_entity_poly.pdbx_seq_one_letter_code
_entity_poly.pdbx_strand_id
1 'polypeptide(L)'
;MRVLISILFFVSGCQTESTTTVPSDFICDNAENRLIDGSEGFREVISTEYGGAIYIGYSHQGELVPHSECVPAVTIISGTETHFQWFEYGQPAAKDGVVSLAFSIKNERQRIVATRIHQKGVANEEYVESDIHTPDIARITKRVWTEEFNNLVITAEDRFDGSSKRSSEATLGFTSKTRYWNENTLQWNCYYVSNIGNIFSLNCASETELDIEYFGFTIPLSIYFESLTEEVHYETNPDVINRDLERHTQ
;
A
#
# COMPACT_ATOMS: atom_id res chain seq x y z
N MET A 1 1.32 -17.80 -62.37
CA MET A 1 2.02 -16.88 -61.45
C MET A 1 0.95 -16.19 -60.60
N ARG A 2 0.73 -16.65 -59.36
CA ARG A 2 -0.30 -16.12 -58.46
C ARG A 2 0.39 -15.20 -57.45
N VAL A 3 0.07 -13.91 -57.51
CA VAL A 3 0.50 -12.90 -56.54
C VAL A 3 -0.47 -12.97 -55.37
N LEU A 4 0.01 -13.41 -54.21
CA LEU A 4 -0.74 -13.37 -52.95
C LEU A 4 -0.46 -12.02 -52.29
N ILE A 5 -1.46 -11.15 -52.24
CA ILE A 5 -1.40 -9.89 -51.50
C ILE A 5 -1.79 -10.21 -50.05
N SER A 6 -0.80 -10.29 -49.16
CA SER A 6 -1.04 -10.34 -47.72
C SER A 6 -1.31 -8.93 -47.21
N ILE A 7 -2.56 -8.64 -46.88
CA ILE A 7 -2.97 -7.42 -46.17
C ILE A 7 -2.63 -7.62 -44.70
N LEU A 8 -1.55 -6.97 -44.22
CA LEU A 8 -1.27 -6.84 -42.79
C LEU A 8 -2.24 -5.82 -42.19
N PHE A 9 -3.20 -6.31 -41.41
CA PHE A 9 -3.98 -5.50 -40.48
C PHE A 9 -3.09 -5.15 -39.28
N PHE A 10 -2.57 -3.93 -39.26
CA PHE A 10 -2.06 -3.32 -38.04
C PHE A 10 -3.26 -2.95 -37.17
N VAL A 11 -3.56 -3.80 -36.18
CA VAL A 11 -4.44 -3.42 -35.07
C VAL A 11 -3.62 -2.50 -34.17
N SER A 12 -3.72 -1.20 -34.39
CA SER A 12 -3.28 -0.20 -33.43
C SER A 12 -4.13 -0.35 -32.17
N GLY A 13 -3.59 -1.00 -31.16
CA GLY A 13 -4.16 -1.00 -29.82
C GLY A 13 -4.28 0.45 -29.37
N CYS A 14 -5.52 0.89 -29.12
CA CYS A 14 -5.77 2.13 -28.44
C CYS A 14 -5.14 1.98 -27.05
N GLN A 15 -4.03 2.67 -26.80
CA GLN A 15 -3.60 2.95 -25.44
C GLN A 15 -4.72 3.79 -24.84
N THR A 16 -5.67 3.13 -24.18
CA THR A 16 -6.47 3.82 -23.17
C THR A 16 -5.48 4.17 -22.08
N GLU A 17 -4.90 5.36 -22.17
CA GLU A 17 -4.51 6.11 -20.97
C GLU A 17 -5.67 5.91 -19.98
N SER A 18 -5.39 5.27 -18.86
CA SER A 18 -6.36 5.16 -17.77
C SER A 18 -6.67 6.59 -17.36
N THR A 19 -7.70 7.16 -17.99
CA THR A 19 -8.24 8.44 -17.60
C THR A 19 -8.81 8.16 -16.21
N THR A 20 -8.08 8.57 -15.17
CA THR A 20 -8.62 8.64 -13.82
C THR A 20 -9.80 9.59 -13.94
N THR A 21 -10.99 9.04 -14.17
CA THR A 21 -12.22 9.81 -14.26
C THR A 21 -12.40 10.39 -12.87
N VAL A 22 -12.14 11.69 -12.73
CA VAL A 22 -12.54 12.43 -11.54
C VAL A 22 -14.03 12.14 -11.35
N PRO A 23 -14.42 11.57 -10.19
CA PRO A 23 -15.83 11.28 -9.95
C PRO A 23 -16.65 12.56 -10.13
N SER A 24 -17.83 12.46 -10.73
CA SER A 24 -18.72 13.62 -10.85
C SER A 24 -19.24 14.03 -9.47
N ASP A 25 -19.50 15.32 -9.24
CA ASP A 25 -20.10 15.80 -7.97
C ASP A 25 -21.33 14.96 -7.55
N PHE A 26 -22.16 14.53 -8.52
CA PHE A 26 -23.32 13.69 -8.25
C PHE A 26 -22.97 12.37 -7.54
N ILE A 27 -21.91 11.66 -7.94
CA ILE A 27 -21.53 10.37 -7.32
C ILE A 27 -20.72 10.56 -6.03
N CYS A 28 -20.20 11.76 -5.77
CA CYS A 28 -19.66 12.12 -4.47
C CYS A 28 -20.75 12.21 -3.40
N ASP A 29 -21.90 12.77 -3.79
CA ASP A 29 -23.01 13.08 -2.88
C ASP A 29 -24.08 11.99 -2.85
N ASN A 30 -23.97 10.95 -3.68
CA ASN A 30 -25.00 9.94 -3.85
C ASN A 30 -24.43 8.53 -3.99
N ALA A 31 -25.00 7.60 -3.22
CA ALA A 31 -24.74 6.17 -3.33
C ALA A 31 -25.84 5.48 -4.16
N GLU A 32 -25.46 4.63 -5.12
CA GLU A 32 -26.42 3.92 -5.98
C GLU A 32 -27.14 2.80 -5.22
N ASN A 33 -28.47 2.87 -5.12
CA ASN A 33 -29.27 1.86 -4.40
C ASN A 33 -29.09 0.44 -4.94
N ARG A 34 -28.83 0.31 -6.24
CA ARG A 34 -28.60 -0.98 -6.90
C ARG A 34 -27.45 -1.75 -6.27
N LEU A 35 -26.41 -1.06 -5.79
CA LEU A 35 -25.23 -1.66 -5.15
C LEU A 35 -25.44 -1.91 -3.65
N ILE A 36 -26.54 -1.39 -3.07
CA ILE A 36 -26.87 -1.51 -1.65
C ILE A 36 -27.89 -2.63 -1.43
N ASP A 37 -29.04 -2.54 -2.10
CA ASP A 37 -30.20 -3.44 -1.89
C ASP A 37 -30.88 -3.87 -3.20
N GLY A 38 -30.34 -3.48 -4.35
CA GLY A 38 -30.87 -3.82 -5.68
C GLY A 38 -32.06 -2.98 -6.12
N SER A 39 -32.51 -2.01 -5.31
CA SER A 39 -33.55 -1.06 -5.72
C SER A 39 -33.01 0.04 -6.65
N GLU A 40 -33.91 0.73 -7.34
CA GLU A 40 -33.55 1.86 -8.21
C GLU A 40 -33.35 3.15 -7.39
N GLY A 41 -32.66 4.12 -7.99
CA GLY A 41 -32.42 5.44 -7.40
C GLY A 41 -31.14 5.52 -6.56
N PHE A 42 -31.07 6.56 -5.74
CA PHE A 42 -29.88 6.93 -5.00
C PHE A 42 -30.23 7.29 -3.55
N ARG A 43 -29.26 7.13 -2.66
CA ARG A 43 -29.29 7.66 -1.30
C ARG A 43 -28.28 8.78 -1.18
N GLU A 44 -28.67 9.83 -0.49
CA GLU A 44 -27.77 10.93 -0.14
C GLU A 44 -26.64 10.43 0.76
N VAL A 45 -25.43 10.86 0.43
CA VAL A 45 -24.23 10.70 1.23
C VAL A 45 -24.11 11.94 2.11
N ILE A 46 -23.97 11.72 3.41
CA ILE A 46 -23.88 12.78 4.41
C ILE A 46 -22.55 12.69 5.15
N SER A 47 -22.08 13.84 5.63
CA SER A 47 -20.98 13.91 6.58
C SER A 47 -21.51 14.06 8.00
N THR A 48 -20.92 13.33 8.95
CA THR A 48 -21.20 13.48 10.37
C THR A 48 -19.93 13.35 11.20
N GLU A 49 -19.87 14.06 12.31
CA GLU A 49 -18.76 14.01 13.25
C GLU A 49 -19.22 13.37 14.57
N TYR A 50 -18.54 12.31 14.99
CA TYR A 50 -18.82 11.67 16.27
C TYR A 50 -17.55 11.02 16.85
N GLY A 51 -17.29 11.27 18.14
CA GLY A 51 -16.20 10.62 18.86
C GLY A 51 -14.79 11.01 18.38
N GLY A 52 -14.62 12.21 17.80
CA GLY A 52 -13.32 12.66 17.26
C GLY A 52 -12.99 12.11 15.87
N ALA A 53 -14.00 11.58 15.17
CA ALA A 53 -13.88 11.09 13.81
C ALA A 53 -14.97 11.70 12.92
N ILE A 54 -14.60 11.96 11.67
CA ILE A 54 -15.50 12.39 10.60
C ILE A 54 -15.85 11.13 9.80
N TYR A 55 -17.14 10.91 9.60
CA TYR A 55 -17.70 9.82 8.81
C TYR A 55 -18.49 10.39 7.65
N ILE A 56 -18.22 9.88 6.46
CA ILE A 56 -18.96 10.17 5.24
C ILE A 56 -19.60 8.87 4.76
N GLY A 57 -20.90 8.90 4.53
CA GLY A 57 -21.65 7.71 4.15
C GLY A 57 -23.15 7.95 4.06
N TYR A 58 -23.92 6.89 3.84
CA TYR A 58 -25.37 6.96 3.71
C TYR A 58 -26.06 6.21 4.85
N SER A 59 -27.33 6.56 5.12
CA SER A 59 -28.15 5.81 6.08
C SER A 59 -28.74 4.55 5.46
N HIS A 60 -28.52 3.40 6.10
CA HIS A 60 -29.15 2.14 5.76
C HIS A 60 -29.55 1.39 7.02
N GLN A 61 -30.83 1.00 7.11
CA GLN A 61 -31.38 0.27 8.26
C GLN A 61 -31.15 0.94 9.63
N GLY A 62 -31.03 2.28 9.66
CA GLY A 62 -30.78 3.05 10.88
C GLY A 62 -29.32 3.17 11.28
N GLU A 63 -28.40 2.63 10.48
CA GLU A 63 -26.95 2.75 10.66
C GLU A 63 -26.34 3.63 9.57
N LEU A 64 -25.22 4.29 9.90
CA LEU A 64 -24.41 5.00 8.93
C LEU A 64 -23.44 4.01 8.29
N VAL A 65 -23.55 3.80 6.99
CA VAL A 65 -22.66 2.92 6.23
C VAL A 65 -21.58 3.78 5.56
N PRO A 66 -20.28 3.61 5.90
CA PRO A 66 -19.20 4.38 5.29
C PRO A 66 -19.15 4.19 3.77
N HIS A 67 -19.14 5.30 3.04
CA HIS A 67 -19.04 5.31 1.58
C HIS A 67 -18.65 6.70 1.10
N SER A 68 -17.65 6.78 0.22
CA SER A 68 -17.36 7.98 -0.56
C SER A 68 -16.53 7.61 -1.78
N GLU A 69 -16.93 8.07 -2.96
CA GLU A 69 -16.15 7.90 -4.20
C GLU A 69 -15.04 8.97 -4.35
N CYS A 70 -15.10 10.05 -3.55
CA CYS A 70 -14.34 11.26 -3.81
C CYS A 70 -13.29 11.56 -2.75
N VAL A 71 -13.60 11.31 -1.48
CA VAL A 71 -12.76 11.61 -0.31
C VAL A 71 -12.68 10.39 0.61
N PRO A 72 -11.80 10.38 1.63
CA PRO A 72 -11.85 9.34 2.65
C PRO A 72 -13.23 9.31 3.32
N ALA A 73 -13.83 8.13 3.41
CA ALA A 73 -15.11 7.94 4.06
C ALA A 73 -14.99 7.98 5.59
N VAL A 74 -13.80 7.73 6.13
CA VAL A 74 -13.53 7.83 7.57
C VAL A 74 -12.23 8.58 7.78
N THR A 75 -12.29 9.63 8.60
CA THR A 75 -11.11 10.39 9.05
C THR A 75 -11.06 10.41 10.57
N ILE A 76 -9.96 9.98 11.17
CA ILE A 76 -9.75 9.94 12.62
C ILE A 76 -8.55 10.79 12.95
N ILE A 77 -8.71 11.75 13.87
CA ILE A 77 -7.62 12.59 14.36
C ILE A 77 -7.35 12.22 15.82
N SER A 78 -6.18 11.67 16.09
CA SER A 78 -5.77 11.21 17.43
C SER A 78 -4.41 11.80 17.79
N GLY A 79 -4.42 12.86 18.60
CA GLY A 79 -3.19 13.55 18.99
C GLY A 79 -2.47 14.15 17.78
N THR A 80 -1.32 13.57 17.43
CA THR A 80 -0.49 13.99 16.28
C THR A 80 -0.63 13.04 15.08
N GLU A 81 -1.53 12.07 15.15
CA GLU A 81 -1.79 11.13 14.06
C GLU A 81 -3.12 11.45 13.40
N THR A 82 -3.14 11.45 12.07
CA THR A 82 -4.35 11.56 11.26
C THR A 82 -4.47 10.33 10.37
N HIS A 83 -5.58 9.62 10.49
CA HIS A 83 -5.86 8.41 9.73
C HIS A 83 -7.01 8.64 8.77
N PHE A 84 -6.79 8.37 7.49
CA PHE A 84 -7.77 8.44 6.42
C PHE A 84 -8.05 7.05 5.89
N GLN A 85 -9.32 6.69 5.67
CA GLN A 85 -9.70 5.39 5.13
C GLN A 85 -10.81 5.53 4.09
N TRP A 86 -10.66 4.78 3.00
CA TRP A 86 -11.59 4.76 1.89
C TRP A 86 -12.53 3.57 1.99
N PHE A 87 -13.81 3.83 1.72
CA PHE A 87 -14.86 2.82 1.70
C PHE A 87 -15.78 3.05 0.52
N GLU A 88 -16.21 1.97 -0.09
CA GLU A 88 -17.29 1.93 -1.05
C GLU A 88 -18.34 0.96 -0.53
N TYR A 89 -19.55 1.46 -0.28
CA TYR A 89 -20.70 0.63 0.11
C TYR A 89 -20.45 -0.21 1.37
N GLY A 90 -19.78 0.41 2.37
CA GLY A 90 -19.42 -0.22 3.64
C GLY A 90 -18.22 -1.16 3.57
N GLN A 91 -17.62 -1.37 2.39
CA GLN A 91 -16.44 -2.21 2.23
C GLN A 91 -15.19 -1.36 2.04
N PRO A 92 -14.04 -1.73 2.61
CA PRO A 92 -12.78 -1.03 2.36
C PRO A 92 -12.47 -1.03 0.87
N ALA A 93 -12.18 0.15 0.33
CA ALA A 93 -11.93 0.36 -1.09
C ALA A 93 -10.53 0.97 -1.28
N ALA A 94 -9.89 0.68 -2.41
CA ALA A 94 -8.57 1.20 -2.71
C ALA A 94 -8.68 2.44 -3.61
N LYS A 95 -8.13 3.57 -3.16
CA LYS A 95 -7.87 4.75 -3.99
C LYS A 95 -6.37 4.85 -4.22
N ASP A 96 -5.93 4.97 -5.47
CA ASP A 96 -4.49 4.95 -5.84
C ASP A 96 -3.73 3.74 -5.26
N GLY A 97 -4.45 2.62 -5.15
CA GLY A 97 -3.96 1.35 -4.62
C GLY A 97 -3.83 1.29 -3.09
N VAL A 98 -4.30 2.29 -2.33
CA VAL A 98 -4.30 2.30 -0.85
C VAL A 98 -5.72 2.33 -0.29
N VAL A 99 -5.93 1.58 0.80
CA VAL A 99 -7.20 1.51 1.55
C VAL A 99 -7.20 2.49 2.71
N SER A 100 -6.04 2.74 3.30
CA SER A 100 -5.88 3.76 4.33
C SER A 100 -4.51 4.40 4.29
N LEU A 101 -4.44 5.63 4.79
CA LEU A 101 -3.23 6.40 5.02
C LEU A 101 -3.22 6.92 6.47
N ALA A 102 -2.18 6.60 7.23
CA ALA A 102 -1.92 7.18 8.54
C ALA A 102 -0.74 8.14 8.45
N PHE A 103 -0.96 9.40 8.83
CA PHE A 103 0.06 10.45 8.87
C PHE A 103 0.43 10.71 10.32
N SER A 104 1.72 10.71 10.61
CA SER A 104 2.25 11.04 11.93
C SER A 104 3.58 11.78 11.81
N ILE A 105 3.99 12.48 12.86
CA ILE A 105 5.34 13.04 12.98
C ILE A 105 6.10 12.24 14.02
N LYS A 106 7.26 11.71 13.65
CA LYS A 106 8.15 10.96 14.54
C LYS A 106 9.60 11.28 14.20
N ASN A 107 10.43 11.55 15.21
CA ASN A 107 11.86 11.83 15.03
C ASN A 107 12.15 12.92 13.97
N GLU A 108 11.39 14.03 14.01
CA GLU A 108 11.48 15.13 13.04
C GLU A 108 11.26 14.70 11.57
N ARG A 109 10.54 13.60 11.36
CA ARG A 109 10.13 13.12 10.05
C ARG A 109 8.61 13.00 9.99
N GLN A 110 8.05 13.36 8.84
CA GLN A 110 6.71 12.93 8.51
C GLN A 110 6.77 11.46 8.12
N ARG A 111 5.93 10.65 8.76
CA ARG A 111 5.77 9.23 8.49
C ARG A 111 4.37 8.99 7.99
N ILE A 112 4.29 8.32 6.86
CA ILE A 112 3.05 7.89 6.22
C ILE A 112 3.03 6.37 6.27
N VAL A 113 1.96 5.81 6.80
CA VAL A 113 1.69 4.37 6.73
C VAL A 113 0.55 4.17 5.76
N ALA A 114 0.83 3.53 4.62
CA ALA A 114 -0.16 3.16 3.64
C ALA A 114 -0.52 1.68 3.79
N THR A 115 -1.81 1.39 3.95
CA THR A 115 -2.34 0.03 3.96
C THR A 115 -3.01 -0.26 2.63
N ARG A 116 -2.82 -1.44 2.06
CA ARG A 116 -3.42 -1.85 0.77
C ARG A 116 -4.33 -3.06 0.94
N ILE A 117 -5.17 -3.33 -0.06
CA ILE A 117 -5.93 -4.58 -0.12
C ILE A 117 -4.95 -5.74 -0.17
N HIS A 118 -5.21 -6.76 0.66
CA HIS A 118 -4.40 -7.96 0.77
C HIS A 118 -4.41 -8.73 -0.55
N GLN A 119 -3.26 -8.76 -1.24
CA GLN A 119 -3.11 -9.47 -2.49
C GLN A 119 -1.64 -9.84 -2.73
N LYS A 120 -1.42 -10.95 -3.45
CA LYS A 120 -0.08 -11.41 -3.81
C LYS A 120 0.64 -10.39 -4.69
N GLY A 121 1.94 -10.19 -4.44
CA GLY A 121 2.79 -9.26 -5.20
C GLY A 121 2.65 -7.81 -4.78
N VAL A 122 1.77 -7.47 -3.83
CA VAL A 122 1.57 -6.11 -3.35
C VAL A 122 1.85 -6.06 -1.86
N ALA A 123 2.62 -5.06 -1.43
CA ALA A 123 2.88 -4.85 -0.01
C ALA A 123 1.57 -4.49 0.70
N ASN A 124 1.26 -5.22 1.76
CA ASN A 124 0.11 -4.96 2.62
C ASN A 124 0.27 -3.62 3.36
N GLU A 125 1.49 -3.36 3.81
CA GLU A 125 1.87 -2.09 4.44
C GLU A 125 3.09 -1.49 3.75
N GLU A 126 3.05 -0.18 3.53
CA GLU A 126 4.15 0.63 3.02
C GLU A 126 4.36 1.83 3.94
N TYR A 127 5.62 2.07 4.29
CA TYR A 127 6.03 3.17 5.14
C TYR A 127 6.85 4.14 4.31
N VAL A 128 6.36 5.37 4.23
CA VAL A 128 7.01 6.47 3.53
C VAL A 128 7.44 7.50 4.55
N GLU A 129 8.70 7.93 4.47
CA GLU A 129 9.24 8.98 5.32
C GLU A 129 9.69 10.16 4.47
N SER A 130 9.41 11.37 4.93
CA SER A 130 10.01 12.62 4.44
C SER A 130 10.53 13.43 5.62
N ASP A 131 11.59 14.19 5.38
CA ASP A 131 12.12 15.13 6.37
C ASP A 131 11.17 16.33 6.48
N ILE A 132 10.79 16.74 7.69
CA ILE A 132 9.84 17.86 7.88
C ILE A 132 10.35 19.20 7.32
N HIS A 133 11.67 19.35 7.16
CA HIS A 133 12.30 20.53 6.57
C HIS A 133 12.48 20.43 5.06
N THR A 134 12.38 19.21 4.50
CA THR A 134 12.41 18.95 3.05
C THR A 134 11.32 17.95 2.65
N PRO A 135 10.03 18.30 2.84
CA PRO A 135 8.91 17.36 2.71
C PRO A 135 8.71 16.85 1.28
N ASP A 136 9.23 17.57 0.29
CA ASP A 136 9.12 17.23 -1.15
C ASP A 136 9.86 15.95 -1.55
N ILE A 137 10.68 15.38 -0.65
CA ILE A 137 11.41 14.13 -0.91
C ILE A 137 10.88 13.04 0.03
N ALA A 138 9.73 12.49 -0.33
CA ALA A 138 9.17 11.30 0.31
C ALA A 138 9.82 10.03 -0.26
N ARG A 139 10.21 9.10 0.62
CA ARG A 139 10.82 7.83 0.20
C ARG A 139 10.20 6.66 0.94
N ILE A 140 10.01 5.56 0.22
CA ILE A 140 9.62 4.30 0.81
C ILE A 140 10.80 3.78 1.62
N THR A 141 10.62 3.66 2.93
CA THR A 141 11.66 3.20 3.86
C THR A 141 11.37 1.81 4.40
N LYS A 142 10.12 1.35 4.33
CA LYS A 142 9.76 -0.02 4.69
C LYS A 142 8.53 -0.52 3.92
N ARG A 143 8.51 -1.81 3.61
CA ARG A 143 7.34 -2.53 3.07
C ARG A 143 7.18 -3.89 3.75
N VAL A 144 5.93 -4.33 3.89
CA VAL A 144 5.57 -5.61 4.52
C VAL A 144 4.61 -6.36 3.60
N TRP A 145 4.91 -7.63 3.33
CA TRP A 145 4.06 -8.55 2.57
C TRP A 145 3.68 -9.72 3.47
N THR A 146 2.38 -9.96 3.64
CA THR A 146 1.83 -11.07 4.43
C THR A 146 1.10 -12.09 3.56
N GLU A 147 0.83 -11.76 2.29
CA GLU A 147 0.04 -12.57 1.34
C GLU A 147 0.87 -13.15 0.19
N GLU A 148 2.19 -12.96 0.22
CA GLU A 148 3.07 -13.40 -0.86
C GLU A 148 3.12 -14.93 -0.96
N PHE A 149 3.23 -15.57 0.20
CA PHE A 149 3.15 -17.02 0.39
C PHE A 149 2.39 -17.31 1.69
N ASN A 150 1.68 -18.43 1.75
CA ASN A 150 0.94 -18.83 2.94
C ASN A 150 1.85 -18.88 4.18
N ASN A 151 1.49 -18.13 5.22
CA ASN A 151 2.20 -18.04 6.51
C ASN A 151 3.62 -17.47 6.44
N LEU A 152 4.05 -16.91 5.30
CA LEU A 152 5.32 -16.22 5.17
C LEU A 152 5.09 -14.71 5.27
N VAL A 153 5.83 -14.05 6.15
CA VAL A 153 5.89 -12.58 6.19
C VAL A 153 7.22 -12.14 5.61
N ILE A 154 7.19 -11.26 4.63
CA ILE A 154 8.37 -10.59 4.09
C ILE A 154 8.36 -9.15 4.54
N THR A 155 9.50 -8.64 5.00
CA THR A 155 9.68 -7.23 5.37
C THR A 155 10.95 -6.71 4.70
N ALA A 156 10.87 -5.57 4.03
CA ALA A 156 12.02 -4.84 3.51
C ALA A 156 12.15 -3.49 4.23
N GLU A 157 13.35 -3.08 4.60
CA GLU A 157 13.64 -1.87 5.36
C GLU A 157 14.94 -1.21 4.85
N ASP A 158 14.91 0.08 4.52
CA ASP A 158 16.10 0.91 4.26
C ASP A 158 16.03 2.17 5.14
N ARG A 159 16.90 2.21 6.16
CA ARG A 159 17.08 3.34 7.08
C ARG A 159 15.79 3.85 7.74
N PHE A 160 14.83 2.93 7.87
CA PHE A 160 13.53 3.16 8.49
C PHE A 160 13.68 3.67 9.93
N ASP A 161 12.84 4.64 10.31
CA ASP A 161 12.82 5.25 11.65
C ASP A 161 14.17 5.84 12.10
N GLY A 162 14.94 6.37 11.14
CA GLY A 162 16.27 6.94 11.39
C GLY A 162 17.38 5.92 11.63
N SER A 163 17.10 4.62 11.46
CA SER A 163 18.09 3.55 11.56
C SER A 163 19.15 3.64 10.45
N SER A 164 20.30 2.99 10.64
CA SER A 164 21.28 2.73 9.57
C SER A 164 21.07 1.38 8.88
N LYS A 165 20.11 0.57 9.36
CA LYS A 165 19.84 -0.79 8.87
C LYS A 165 19.31 -0.75 7.44
N ARG A 166 19.81 -1.66 6.60
CA ARG A 166 19.29 -1.96 5.26
C ARG A 166 19.15 -3.47 5.15
N SER A 167 17.93 -3.97 5.02
CA SER A 167 17.65 -5.40 5.06
C SER A 167 16.34 -5.77 4.40
N SER A 168 16.26 -7.02 3.95
CA SER A 168 15.00 -7.72 3.73
C SER A 168 15.01 -9.01 4.53
N GLU A 169 13.87 -9.35 5.10
CA GLU A 169 13.67 -10.53 5.94
C GLU A 169 12.44 -11.29 5.50
N ALA A 170 12.54 -12.61 5.48
CA ALA A 170 11.42 -13.53 5.30
C ALA A 170 11.30 -14.41 6.54
N THR A 171 10.09 -14.51 7.10
CA THR A 171 9.80 -15.27 8.32
C THR A 171 8.64 -16.23 8.08
N LEU A 172 8.88 -17.53 8.31
CA LEU A 172 7.92 -18.63 8.22
C LEU A 172 7.92 -19.42 9.54
N GLY A 173 6.95 -19.14 10.41
CA GLY A 173 6.91 -19.76 11.74
C GLY A 173 8.17 -19.44 12.56
N PHE A 174 9.00 -20.45 12.83
CA PHE A 174 10.26 -20.30 13.57
C PHE A 174 11.50 -20.20 12.67
N THR A 175 11.32 -20.28 11.35
CA THR A 175 12.40 -20.11 10.39
C THR A 175 12.41 -18.68 9.88
N SER A 176 13.56 -18.02 9.87
CA SER A 176 13.74 -16.75 9.17
C SER A 176 15.01 -16.71 8.33
N LYS A 177 14.97 -15.88 7.30
CA LYS A 177 16.10 -15.52 6.45
C LYS A 177 16.17 -14.00 6.44
N THR A 178 17.30 -13.45 6.83
CA THR A 178 17.59 -12.03 6.75
C THR A 178 18.72 -11.79 5.76
N ARG A 179 18.43 -11.05 4.70
CA ARG A 179 19.44 -10.47 3.81
C ARG A 179 19.72 -9.04 4.28
N TYR A 180 20.93 -8.74 4.70
CA TYR A 180 21.29 -7.42 5.24
C TYR A 180 22.56 -6.86 4.62
N TRP A 181 22.63 -5.54 4.49
CA TRP A 181 23.77 -4.84 3.93
C TRP A 181 24.85 -4.63 4.99
N ASN A 182 26.08 -5.06 4.71
CA ASN A 182 27.22 -4.81 5.58
C ASN A 182 27.99 -3.58 5.08
N GLU A 183 27.90 -2.48 5.82
CA GLU A 183 28.56 -1.22 5.48
C GLU A 183 30.10 -1.30 5.50
N ASN A 184 30.68 -2.25 6.23
CA ASN A 184 32.15 -2.41 6.28
C ASN A 184 32.70 -3.12 5.04
N THR A 185 31.95 -4.10 4.50
CA THR A 185 32.37 -4.89 3.34
C THR A 185 31.71 -4.43 2.03
N LEU A 186 30.70 -3.56 2.11
CA LEU A 186 29.87 -3.10 0.99
C LEU A 186 29.23 -4.26 0.23
N GLN A 187 28.76 -5.27 0.96
CA GLN A 187 28.19 -6.50 0.41
C GLN A 187 26.96 -6.93 1.19
N TRP A 188 26.06 -7.63 0.51
CA TRP A 188 24.88 -8.27 1.13
C TRP A 188 25.27 -9.59 1.78
N ASN A 189 24.94 -9.77 3.05
CA ASN A 189 25.10 -11.05 3.74
C ASN A 189 23.72 -11.65 4.04
N CYS A 190 23.66 -12.97 4.11
CA CYS A 190 22.44 -13.71 4.43
C CYS A 190 22.62 -14.45 5.75
N TYR A 191 21.62 -14.36 6.62
CA TYR A 191 21.58 -15.06 7.88
C TYR A 191 20.27 -15.84 7.97
N TYR A 192 20.35 -17.11 8.36
CA TYR A 192 19.18 -17.95 8.55
C TYR A 192 19.11 -18.40 10.00
N VAL A 193 17.90 -18.40 10.53
CA VAL A 193 17.56 -18.92 11.85
C VAL A 193 16.50 -19.99 11.66
N SER A 194 16.68 -21.15 12.29
CA SER A 194 15.67 -22.22 12.27
C SER A 194 15.86 -23.17 13.44
N ASN A 195 14.94 -24.12 13.60
CA ASN A 195 15.03 -25.18 14.59
C ASN A 195 16.15 -26.20 14.30
N ILE A 196 16.56 -26.34 13.05
CA ILE A 196 17.65 -27.24 12.63
C ILE A 196 19.05 -26.62 12.78
N GLY A 197 19.14 -25.31 13.03
CA GLY A 197 20.38 -24.58 13.21
C GLY A 197 20.33 -23.17 12.64
N ASN A 198 21.39 -22.40 12.88
CA ASN A 198 21.56 -21.06 12.33
C ASN A 198 22.78 -21.06 11.41
N ILE A 199 22.68 -20.37 10.27
CA ILE A 199 23.80 -20.24 9.34
C ILE A 199 23.99 -18.78 8.93
N PHE A 200 25.25 -18.39 8.85
CA PHE A 200 25.66 -17.10 8.33
C PHE A 200 26.41 -17.31 7.01
N SER A 201 25.87 -16.75 5.93
CA SER A 201 26.44 -16.83 4.59
C SER A 201 26.94 -15.45 4.14
N LEU A 202 28.26 -15.33 4.04
CA LEU A 202 28.92 -14.16 3.48
C LEU A 202 28.56 -14.02 2.00
N ASN A 203 28.27 -12.79 1.57
CA ASN A 203 27.88 -12.47 0.19
C ASN A 203 26.63 -13.21 -0.29
N CYS A 204 25.83 -13.75 0.64
CA CYS A 204 24.74 -14.67 0.34
C CYS A 204 25.19 -15.83 -0.59
N ALA A 205 26.41 -16.35 -0.37
CA ALA A 205 26.87 -17.53 -1.08
C ALA A 205 25.91 -18.71 -0.84
N SER A 206 25.59 -19.47 -1.89
CA SER A 206 24.65 -20.60 -1.83
C SER A 206 23.24 -20.24 -1.33
N GLU A 207 22.79 -19.00 -1.50
CA GLU A 207 21.45 -18.54 -1.09
C GLU A 207 20.33 -19.47 -1.56
N THR A 208 20.37 -19.91 -2.82
CA THR A 208 19.34 -20.82 -3.38
C THR A 208 19.32 -22.18 -2.69
N GLU A 209 20.50 -22.76 -2.39
CA GLU A 209 20.60 -24.07 -1.74
C GLU A 209 20.09 -23.99 -0.30
N LEU A 210 20.47 -22.93 0.43
CA LEU A 210 20.02 -22.68 1.80
C LEU A 210 18.54 -22.34 1.87
N ASP A 211 18.00 -21.60 0.89
CA ASP A 211 16.56 -21.35 0.81
C ASP A 211 15.77 -22.66 0.70
N ILE A 212 16.22 -23.58 -0.18
CA ILE A 212 15.58 -24.89 -0.34
C ILE A 212 15.73 -25.73 0.94
N GLU A 213 16.88 -25.72 1.59
CA GLU A 213 17.11 -26.47 2.82
C GLU A 213 16.23 -25.99 3.98
N TYR A 214 16.11 -24.66 4.16
CA TYR A 214 15.45 -24.06 5.32
C TYR A 214 13.95 -23.77 5.11
N PHE A 215 13.54 -23.44 3.89
CA PHE A 215 12.16 -23.07 3.55
C PHE A 215 11.48 -24.09 2.62
N GLY A 216 12.23 -24.94 1.92
CA GLY A 216 11.71 -25.85 0.91
C GLY A 216 11.48 -25.21 -0.47
N PHE A 217 11.76 -23.92 -0.63
CA PHE A 217 11.63 -23.18 -1.88
C PHE A 217 12.52 -21.93 -1.86
N THR A 218 12.80 -21.35 -3.02
CA THR A 218 13.63 -20.14 -3.16
C THR A 218 12.87 -18.89 -2.73
N ILE A 219 13.52 -18.01 -1.95
CA ILE A 219 12.97 -16.73 -1.50
C ILE A 219 13.91 -15.59 -1.92
N PRO A 220 13.72 -14.99 -3.10
CA PRO A 220 14.63 -13.98 -3.63
C PRO A 220 14.43 -12.62 -2.94
N LEU A 221 15.05 -12.43 -1.77
CA LEU A 221 14.83 -11.22 -0.96
C LEU A 221 15.30 -9.91 -1.60
N SER A 222 16.14 -9.95 -2.65
CA SER A 222 16.62 -8.76 -3.35
C SER A 222 15.50 -7.96 -4.01
N ILE A 223 14.51 -8.62 -4.63
CA ILE A 223 13.42 -7.93 -5.34
C ILE A 223 12.56 -7.10 -4.39
N TYR A 224 12.34 -7.60 -3.17
CA TYR A 224 11.56 -6.89 -2.14
C TYR A 224 12.32 -5.66 -1.63
N PHE A 225 13.66 -5.76 -1.50
CA PHE A 225 14.48 -4.60 -1.17
C PHE A 225 14.48 -3.55 -2.28
N GLU A 226 14.65 -3.98 -3.53
CA GLU A 226 14.64 -3.09 -4.71
C GLU A 226 13.32 -2.33 -4.86
N SER A 227 12.21 -2.94 -4.44
CA SER A 227 10.88 -2.30 -4.45
C SER A 227 10.80 -1.02 -3.60
N LEU A 228 11.71 -0.81 -2.64
CA LEU A 228 11.78 0.45 -1.86
C LEU A 228 12.22 1.66 -2.71
N THR A 229 12.69 1.43 -3.94
CA THR A 229 13.09 2.50 -4.88
C THR A 229 11.95 2.95 -5.80
N GLU A 230 10.79 2.31 -5.71
CA GLU A 230 9.61 2.66 -6.49
C GLU A 230 9.05 4.03 -6.09
N GLU A 231 8.30 4.63 -7.02
CA GLU A 231 7.61 5.90 -6.80
C GLU A 231 6.34 5.70 -5.95
N VAL A 232 6.03 6.70 -5.13
CA VAL A 232 4.80 6.74 -4.35
C VAL A 232 3.69 7.33 -5.20
N HIS A 233 2.62 6.56 -5.45
CA HIS A 233 1.55 6.93 -6.38
C HIS A 233 0.29 7.50 -5.69
N TYR A 234 0.29 7.65 -4.38
CA TYR A 234 -0.83 8.22 -3.61
C TYR A 234 -0.44 9.56 -2.98
N GLU A 235 -1.43 10.33 -2.51
CA GLU A 235 -1.20 11.63 -1.88
C GLU A 235 -0.36 11.51 -0.60
N THR A 236 0.77 12.24 -0.56
CA THR A 236 1.71 12.23 0.57
C THR A 236 1.60 13.46 1.47
N ASN A 237 0.74 14.42 1.12
CA ASN A 237 0.49 15.62 1.90
C ASN A 237 -0.92 15.55 2.54
N PRO A 238 -1.03 15.44 3.88
CA PRO A 238 -2.31 15.37 4.55
C PRO A 238 -3.17 16.64 4.36
N ASP A 239 -2.56 17.80 4.13
CA ASP A 239 -3.28 19.07 3.91
C ASP A 239 -4.05 19.09 2.59
N VAL A 240 -3.61 18.31 1.59
CA VAL A 240 -4.35 18.16 0.32
C VAL A 240 -5.60 17.33 0.57
N ILE A 241 -5.46 16.20 1.27
CA ILE A 241 -6.58 15.31 1.61
C ILE A 241 -7.61 16.05 2.49
N ASN A 242 -7.15 16.78 3.50
CA ASN A 242 -8.02 17.57 4.38
C ASN A 242 -8.78 18.65 3.62
N ARG A 243 -8.13 19.33 2.66
CA ARG A 243 -8.79 20.36 1.85
C ARG A 243 -9.87 19.77 0.95
N ASP A 244 -9.63 18.59 0.39
CA ASP A 244 -10.65 17.90 -0.41
C ASP A 244 -11.82 17.45 0.48
N LEU A 245 -11.53 16.97 1.70
CA LEU A 245 -12.55 16.65 2.70
C LEU A 245 -13.40 17.88 3.05
N GLU A 246 -12.78 19.02 3.38
CA GLU A 246 -13.46 20.27 3.73
C GLU A 246 -14.38 20.80 2.63
N ARG A 247 -14.05 20.56 1.34
CA ARG A 247 -14.93 20.93 0.23
C ARG A 247 -16.18 20.07 0.14
N HIS A 248 -16.11 18.81 0.60
CA HIS A 248 -17.22 17.85 0.54
C HIS A 248 -18.10 17.88 1.80
N THR A 249 -17.64 18.53 2.88
CA THR A 249 -18.38 18.59 4.15
C THR A 249 -19.04 19.94 4.42
N GLN A 250 -18.92 20.91 3.50
CA GLN A 250 -19.57 22.24 3.54
C GLN A 250 -20.90 22.26 2.79
#